data_AF-A0AAU3B596-F1
#
_entry.id   AF-A0AAU3B596-F1
#
_cell.length_a   1.000
_cell.length_b   1.000
_cell.length_c   1.000
_cell.angle_alpha   90.00
_cell.angle_beta   90.00
_cell.angle_gamma   90.00
#
_symmetry.space_group_name_H-M   'P 1'
#
loop_
_entity.id
_entity.type
_entity.pdbx_description
1 polymer ?
#
loop_
_entity_poly.entity_id
_entity_poly.type
_entity_poly.pdbx_seq_one_letter_code
_entity_poly.pdbx_strand_id
1 'polypeptide(L)'
;MDERENSVTLGFDTRTLPVNAPAEWHERGFNAFEFILVFGGVEGLRVTGWDAAAAGTIDMTVRQDLFDVTLGSRESGIAFRASTARLARARGYLASGSI
;
A
#
# COMPACT_ATOMS: atom_id res chain seq x y z
N MET A 1 -5.43 17.64 21.28
CA MET A 1 -4.26 16.79 21.00
C MET A 1 -4.67 15.93 19.82
N ASP A 2 -4.11 16.21 18.66
CA ASP A 2 -4.53 15.62 17.38
C ASP A 2 -3.77 14.31 17.19
N GLU A 3 -4.46 13.17 17.22
CA GLU A 3 -3.87 11.83 17.06
C GLU A 3 -3.31 11.55 15.65
N ARG A 4 -3.25 12.58 14.79
CA ARG A 4 -2.62 12.55 13.45
C ARG A 4 -1.11 12.72 13.47
N GLU A 5 -0.46 12.62 14.63
CA GLU A 5 0.99 12.72 14.78
C GLU A 5 1.72 11.70 13.86
N ASN A 6 2.26 12.20 12.75
CA ASN A 6 3.09 11.53 11.76
C ASN A 6 2.58 10.17 11.25
N SER A 7 1.50 10.19 10.47
CA SER A 7 1.01 8.99 9.76
C SER A 7 0.87 9.20 8.25
N VAL A 8 1.03 8.12 7.50
CA VAL A 8 0.77 8.05 6.04
C VAL A 8 -0.21 6.90 5.80
N THR A 9 -1.29 7.18 5.07
CA THR A 9 -2.30 6.18 4.70
C THR A 9 -2.22 5.92 3.20
N LEU A 10 -2.06 4.66 2.81
CA LEU A 10 -1.98 4.22 1.42
C LEU A 10 -3.10 3.23 1.12
N GLY A 11 -3.88 3.52 0.09
CA GLY A 11 -4.91 2.62 -0.44
C GLY A 11 -4.46 2.00 -1.75
N PHE A 12 -4.68 0.71 -1.90
CA PHE A 12 -4.31 -0.06 -3.08
C PHE A 12 -5.54 -0.76 -3.64
N ASP A 13 -5.66 -0.77 -4.96
CA ASP A 13 -6.65 -1.52 -5.74
C ASP A 13 -5.88 -2.36 -6.76
N THR A 14 -5.93 -3.68 -6.64
CA THR A 14 -5.19 -4.61 -7.48
C THR A 14 -6.15 -5.54 -8.22
N ARG A 15 -5.85 -5.81 -9.50
CA ARG A 15 -6.58 -6.79 -10.34
C ARG A 15 -6.11 -8.24 -10.16
N THR A 16 -5.49 -8.52 -9.02
CA THR A 16 -4.95 -9.84 -8.65
C THR A 16 -5.22 -10.07 -7.17
N LEU A 17 -5.53 -11.31 -6.80
CA LEU A 17 -5.70 -11.72 -5.41
C LEU A 17 -4.35 -11.95 -4.71
N PRO A 18 -4.26 -11.78 -3.38
CA PRO A 18 -3.06 -12.13 -2.64
C PRO A 18 -2.82 -13.65 -2.69
N VAL A 19 -1.54 -14.07 -2.62
CA VAL A 19 -1.14 -15.50 -2.70
C VAL A 19 -1.86 -16.37 -1.66
N ASN A 20 -2.14 -15.82 -0.48
CA ASN A 20 -2.85 -16.50 0.60
C ASN A 20 -4.30 -15.99 0.75
N ALA A 21 -4.99 -15.75 -0.36
CA ALA A 21 -6.39 -15.33 -0.33
C ALA A 21 -7.27 -16.38 0.38
N PRO A 22 -8.30 -15.94 1.13
CA PRO A 22 -9.28 -16.86 1.71
C PRO A 22 -9.93 -17.76 0.65
N ALA A 23 -10.12 -19.04 0.95
CA ALA A 23 -10.73 -20.00 0.02
C ALA A 23 -12.11 -19.54 -0.49
N GLU A 24 -12.92 -18.93 0.38
CA GLU A 24 -14.21 -18.34 0.06
C GLU A 24 -14.14 -17.27 -1.07
N TRP A 25 -13.00 -16.58 -1.24
CA TRP A 25 -12.85 -15.59 -2.32
C TRP A 25 -12.68 -16.26 -3.67
N HIS A 26 -11.98 -17.39 -3.70
CA HIS A 26 -11.84 -18.21 -4.91
C HIS A 26 -13.19 -18.84 -5.30
N GLU A 27 -13.93 -19.37 -4.32
CA GLU A 27 -15.26 -19.95 -4.55
C GLU A 27 -16.25 -18.91 -5.10
N ARG A 28 -16.13 -17.66 -4.66
CA ARG A 28 -16.95 -16.53 -5.15
C ARG A 28 -16.45 -15.91 -6.46
N GLY A 29 -15.36 -16.42 -7.04
CA GLY A 29 -14.80 -15.95 -8.30
C GLY A 29 -14.21 -14.54 -8.22
N PHE A 30 -13.76 -14.08 -7.06
CA PHE A 30 -13.15 -12.76 -6.92
C PHE A 30 -11.89 -12.64 -7.76
N ASN A 31 -11.70 -11.47 -8.36
CA ASN A 31 -10.59 -11.18 -9.25
C ASN A 31 -9.87 -9.87 -8.91
N ALA A 32 -10.32 -9.16 -7.86
CA ALA A 32 -9.72 -7.92 -7.42
C ALA A 32 -9.63 -7.88 -5.90
N PHE A 33 -8.66 -7.09 -5.42
CA PHE A 33 -8.33 -6.96 -4.02
C PHE A 33 -8.02 -5.50 -3.71
N GLU A 34 -8.69 -4.95 -2.70
CA GLU A 34 -8.43 -3.61 -2.18
C GLU A 34 -7.97 -3.71 -0.74
N PHE A 35 -6.94 -2.95 -0.40
CA PHE A 35 -6.45 -2.86 0.97
C PHE A 35 -5.91 -1.48 1.31
N ILE A 36 -5.93 -1.17 2.61
CA ILE A 36 -5.45 0.09 3.17
C ILE A 36 -4.37 -0.20 4.20
N LEU A 37 -3.19 0.38 4.00
CA LEU A 37 -2.10 0.39 4.97
C LEU A 37 -2.03 1.75 5.65
N VAL A 38 -1.88 1.73 6.97
CA VAL A 38 -1.60 2.93 7.77
C VAL A 38 -0.22 2.77 8.39
N PHE A 39 0.67 3.68 8.03
CA PHE A 39 2.01 3.79 8.57
C PHE A 39 2.02 4.85 9.68
N GLY A 40 2.62 4.53 10.82
CA GLY A 40 2.72 5.42 11.97
C GLY A 40 4.18 5.67 12.36
N GLY A 41 4.41 6.79 13.06
CA GLY A 41 5.77 7.23 13.38
C GLY A 41 6.56 7.57 12.13
N VAL A 42 5.91 8.22 11.17
CA VAL A 42 6.50 8.53 9.86
C VAL A 42 7.58 9.60 10.01
N GLU A 43 8.74 9.36 9.41
CA GLU A 43 9.85 10.30 9.34
C GLU A 43 10.43 10.37 7.93
N GLY A 44 11.11 11.50 7.63
CA GLY A 44 11.83 11.66 6.37
C GLY A 44 10.95 11.61 5.11
N LEU A 45 9.66 11.97 5.22
CA LEU A 45 8.74 12.01 4.09
C LEU A 45 9.28 12.94 3.00
N ARG A 46 9.47 12.38 1.81
CA ARG A 46 9.91 13.08 0.61
C ARG A 46 8.93 12.77 -0.52
N VAL A 47 8.51 13.84 -1.20
CA VAL A 47 7.70 13.76 -2.43
C VAL A 47 8.49 14.44 -3.54
N THR A 48 8.91 13.69 -4.55
CA THR A 48 9.71 14.19 -5.68
C THR A 48 8.89 14.40 -6.94
N GLY A 49 7.73 13.77 -7.03
CA GLY A 49 6.83 13.83 -8.18
C GLY A 49 5.76 12.75 -8.04
N TRP A 50 4.77 12.80 -8.94
CA TRP A 50 3.76 11.74 -9.03
C TRP A 50 3.30 11.64 -10.48
N ASP A 51 3.84 10.65 -11.20
CA ASP A 51 3.46 10.33 -12.57
C ASP A 51 2.79 8.94 -12.65
N ALA A 52 2.39 8.56 -13.87
CA ALA A 52 1.73 7.28 -14.10
C ALA A 52 2.62 6.06 -13.76
N ALA A 53 3.94 6.17 -13.92
CA ALA A 53 4.87 5.11 -13.53
C ALA A 53 5.00 5.05 -12.00
N ALA A 54 4.98 6.20 -11.33
CA ALA A 54 5.04 6.29 -9.88
C ALA A 54 3.85 5.63 -9.17
N ALA A 55 2.68 5.61 -9.83
CA ALA A 55 1.46 4.99 -9.31
C ALA A 55 1.45 3.45 -9.37
N GLY A 56 2.40 2.82 -10.07
CA GLY A 56 2.37 1.38 -10.35
C GLY A 56 3.20 0.49 -9.42
N THR A 57 4.15 1.06 -8.68
CA THR A 57 5.14 0.28 -7.92
C THR A 57 5.20 0.74 -6.48
N ILE A 58 5.22 -0.23 -5.57
CA ILE A 58 5.56 -0.03 -4.16
C ILE A 58 6.68 -0.98 -3.76
N ASP A 59 7.70 -0.42 -3.13
CA ASP A 59 8.73 -1.17 -2.44
C ASP A 59 8.66 -0.87 -0.94
N MET A 60 8.66 -1.94 -0.15
CA MET A 60 8.69 -1.85 1.31
C MET A 60 9.75 -2.82 1.82
N THR A 61 10.73 -2.30 2.55
CA THR A 61 11.78 -3.12 3.18
C THR A 61 11.89 -2.77 4.66
N VAL A 62 12.27 -3.74 5.49
CA VAL A 62 12.55 -3.49 6.91
C VAL A 62 14.05 -3.28 7.08
N ARG A 63 14.44 -2.13 7.65
CA ARG A 63 15.83 -1.80 7.99
C ARG A 63 15.88 -1.18 9.37
N GLN A 64 16.75 -1.70 10.25
CA GLN A 64 16.92 -1.18 11.61
C GLN A 64 15.58 -1.01 12.35
N ASP A 65 14.71 -2.02 12.25
CA ASP A 65 13.37 -2.05 12.85
C ASP A 65 12.37 -0.99 12.33
N LEU A 66 12.72 -0.27 11.25
CA LEU A 66 11.82 0.66 10.55
C LEU A 66 11.43 0.11 9.18
N PHE A 67 10.24 0.51 8.72
CA PHE A 67 9.80 0.31 7.35
C PHE A 67 10.37 1.43 6.47
N ASP A 68 11.27 1.11 5.55
CA ASP A 68 11.63 1.98 4.43
C ASP A 68 10.61 1.75 3.31
N VAL A 69 9.79 2.76 3.01
CA VAL A 69 8.72 2.69 2.01
C VAL A 69 9.03 3.61 0.83
N THR A 70 8.88 3.11 -0.39
CA THR A 70 8.96 3.88 -1.63
C THR A 70 7.77 3.57 -2.53
N LEU A 71 7.10 4.60 -3.02
CA LEU A 71 6.08 4.55 -4.06
C LEU A 71 6.66 5.17 -5.32
N GLY A 72 6.65 4.44 -6.43
CA GLY A 72 7.26 4.87 -7.67
C GLY A 72 8.78 4.76 -7.68
N SER A 73 9.46 5.76 -8.22
CA SER A 73 10.93 5.82 -8.23
C SER A 73 11.46 6.89 -7.28
N ARG A 74 12.79 6.94 -7.11
CA ARG A 74 13.45 7.99 -6.33
C ARG A 74 13.29 9.37 -6.99
N GLU A 75 13.30 9.40 -8.32
CA GLU A 75 13.21 10.62 -9.13
C GLU A 75 11.77 11.13 -9.26
N SER A 76 10.78 10.24 -9.23
CA SER A 76 9.35 10.55 -9.32
C SER A 76 8.57 9.59 -8.42
N GLY A 77 8.29 10.04 -7.20
CA GLY A 77 7.62 9.20 -6.21
C GLY A 77 7.52 9.79 -4.82
N ILE A 78 7.15 8.91 -3.88
CA ILE A 78 7.04 9.21 -2.45
C ILE A 78 7.94 8.23 -1.70
N ALA A 79 8.78 8.73 -0.80
CA ALA A 79 9.59 7.89 0.08
C ALA A 79 9.49 8.36 1.53
N PHE A 80 9.46 7.44 2.47
CA PHE A 80 9.45 7.73 3.89
C PHE A 80 9.91 6.52 4.71
N ARG A 81 10.19 6.76 6.00
CA ARG A 81 10.34 5.70 7.00
C ARG A 81 9.17 5.70 7.95
N ALA A 82 8.86 4.55 8.52
CA ALA A 82 7.84 4.42 9.54
C ALA A 82 8.24 3.38 10.60
N SER A 83 7.84 3.60 11.86
CA SER A 83 8.07 2.63 12.93
C SER A 83 6.99 1.55 13.02
N THR A 84 5.82 1.81 12.43
CA THR A 84 4.71 0.86 12.42
C THR A 84 4.03 0.84 11.05
N ALA A 85 3.50 -0.32 10.68
CA ALA A 85 2.61 -0.50 9.55
C ALA A 85 1.46 -1.42 9.97
N ARG A 86 0.21 -0.97 9.79
CA ARG A 86 -0.97 -1.81 10.03
C ARG A 86 -1.84 -1.91 8.80
N LEU A 87 -2.41 -3.09 8.60
CA LEU A 87 -3.51 -3.30 7.66
C LEU A 87 -4.80 -2.76 8.30
N ALA A 88 -5.33 -1.66 7.77
CA ALA A 88 -6.54 -1.03 8.27
C ALA A 88 -7.81 -1.60 7.66
N ARG A 89 -7.73 -2.06 6.41
CA ARG A 89 -8.84 -2.69 5.69
C ARG A 89 -8.27 -3.62 4.62
N ALA A 90 -8.98 -4.71 4.36
CA ALA A 90 -8.73 -5.62 3.24
C ALA A 90 -10.06 -6.17 2.75
N ARG A 91 -10.30 -6.17 1.43
CA ARG A 91 -11.49 -6.78 0.82
C ARG A 91 -11.19 -7.35 -0.56
N GLY A 92 -11.65 -8.57 -0.81
CA GLY A 92 -11.77 -9.12 -2.16
C GLY A 92 -13.10 -8.75 -2.78
N TYR A 93 -13.14 -8.60 -4.10
CA TYR A 93 -14.38 -8.34 -4.84
C TYR A 93 -14.30 -8.84 -6.28
N LEU A 94 -15.45 -8.86 -6.93
CA LEU A 94 -15.56 -9.08 -8.36
C LEU A 94 -15.54 -7.71 -9.07
N ALA A 95 -14.45 -7.41 -9.76
CA ALA A 95 -14.33 -6.26 -10.63
C ALA A 95 -14.84 -6.61 -12.04
N SER A 96 -15.68 -5.74 -12.60
CA SER A 96 -16.09 -5.79 -14.00
C SER A 96 -15.01 -5.16 -14.89
N GLY A 97 -14.44 -5.94 -15.80
CA GLY A 97 -13.44 -5.50 -16.77
C GLY A 97 -12.34 -6.55 -16.94
N SER A 98 -12.17 -7.06 -18.17
CA SER A 98 -11.13 -8.03 -18.52
C SER A 98 -9.74 -7.41 -18.41
N ILE A 99 -8.75 -8.25 -18.08
CA ILE A 99 -7.34 -8.02 -18.38
C ILE A 99 -7.17 -7.95 -19.91
#